data_AF-A0A9P1IPW7-F1
#
_entry.id   AF-A0A9P1IPW7-F1
#
_cell.length_a   1.000
_cell.length_b   1.000
_cell.length_c   1.000
_cell.angle_alpha   90.00
_cell.angle_beta   90.00
_cell.angle_gamma   90.00
#
_symmetry.space_group_name_H-M   'P 1'
#
loop_
_entity.id
_entity.type
_entity.pdbx_description
1 polymer ?
#
loop_
_entity_poly.entity_id
_entity_poly.type
_entity_poly.pdbx_seq_one_letter_code
_entity_poly.pdbx_strand_id
1 'polypeptide(L)'
;MFFIFFLVTAVILFGVLIATAYLTFLVRHSNHSNKNKEKKHEVKTLAVLGSGGHTTEMLGLIKESREVGQSYISSIFSTIYATYFAFEVVYRNRPDLVLLNGPGTCIPIAFAAAFFDLIRISDTTIIYEESICRVNKLSMSGAILYYSGLIDDVLVQWPGLKAKYPRCTYIGDLKTCE
;
A
#
# COMPACT_ATOMS: atom_id res chain seq x y z
N MET A 1 7.71 -5.87 44.71
CA MET A 1 7.39 -4.43 44.53
C MET A 1 7.85 -3.92 43.16
N PHE A 2 9.13 -4.04 42.78
CA PHE A 2 9.63 -3.60 41.47
C PHE A 2 8.96 -4.29 40.27
N PHE A 3 8.73 -5.61 40.32
CA PHE A 3 8.08 -6.33 39.23
C PHE A 3 6.66 -5.82 38.93
N ILE A 4 5.88 -5.53 39.98
CA ILE A 4 4.52 -4.98 39.86
C ILE A 4 4.57 -3.58 39.26
N PHE A 5 5.55 -2.76 39.66
CA PHE A 5 5.76 -1.44 39.07
C PHE A 5 6.06 -1.53 37.57
N PHE A 6 7.00 -2.40 37.15
CA PHE A 6 7.31 -2.61 35.73
C PHE A 6 6.10 -3.10 34.94
N LEU A 7 5.34 -4.06 35.49
CA LEU A 7 4.11 -4.56 34.85
C LEU A 7 3.08 -3.44 34.64
N VAL A 8 2.80 -2.65 35.68
CA VAL A 8 1.84 -1.55 35.60
C VAL A 8 2.28 -0.49 34.59
N THR A 9 3.56 -0.11 34.60
CA THR A 9 4.10 0.84 33.61
C THR A 9 4.00 0.31 32.18
N ALA A 10 4.31 -0.97 31.95
CA ALA A 10 4.21 -1.59 30.62
C ALA A 10 2.75 -1.62 30.12
N VAL A 11 1.78 -1.94 30.98
CA VAL A 11 0.35 -1.93 30.63
C VAL A 11 -0.13 -0.53 30.28
N ILE A 12 0.28 0.50 31.06
CA ILE A 12 -0.08 1.89 30.77
C ILE A 12 0.52 2.32 29.43
N LEU A 13 1.80 2.06 29.18
CA LEU A 13 2.46 2.41 27.91
C LEU A 13 1.81 1.70 26.72
N PHE A 14 1.46 0.42 26.87
CA PHE A 14 0.76 -0.34 25.83
C PHE A 14 -0.64 0.22 25.56
N GLY A 15 -1.38 0.58 26.61
CA GLY A 15 -2.69 1.23 26.50
C GLY A 15 -2.60 2.57 25.76
N VAL A 16 -1.61 3.41 26.07
CA VAL A 16 -1.36 4.68 25.38
C VAL A 16 -0.99 4.45 23.91
N LEU A 17 -0.17 3.43 23.62
CA LEU A 17 0.20 3.10 22.24
C LEU A 17 -1.01 2.64 21.43
N ILE A 18 -1.87 1.78 21.98
CA ILE A 18 -3.10 1.35 21.30
C ILE A 18 -4.04 2.53 21.09
N ALA A 19 -4.24 3.37 22.10
CA ALA A 19 -5.12 4.52 22.00
C ALA A 19 -4.64 5.51 20.93
N THR A 20 -3.35 5.80 20.88
CA THR A 20 -2.77 6.68 19.86
C THR A 20 -2.87 6.07 18.46
N ALA A 21 -2.57 4.77 18.29
CA ALA A 21 -2.73 4.07 17.02
C ALA A 21 -4.20 4.01 16.54
N TYR A 22 -5.15 3.81 17.45
CA TYR A 22 -6.57 3.80 17.14
C TYR A 22 -7.07 5.19 16.73
N LEU A 23 -6.64 6.24 17.46
CA LEU A 23 -6.94 7.61 17.08
C LEU A 23 -6.35 7.97 15.71
N THR A 24 -5.08 7.63 15.44
CA THR A 24 -4.49 7.90 14.12
C THR A 24 -5.18 7.13 13.01
N PHE A 25 -5.59 5.88 13.25
CA PHE A 25 -6.38 5.09 12.32
C PHE A 25 -7.74 5.74 12.03
N LEU A 26 -8.48 6.19 13.05
CA LEU A 26 -9.75 6.89 12.88
C LEU A 26 -9.59 8.20 12.12
N VAL A 27 -8.59 9.01 12.47
CA VAL A 27 -8.31 10.28 11.78
C VAL A 27 -7.89 10.01 10.34
N ARG A 28 -7.13 8.94 10.07
CA ARG A 28 -6.81 8.50 8.71
C ARG A 28 -8.07 8.16 7.91
N HIS A 29 -8.96 7.33 8.47
CA HIS A 29 -10.20 6.93 7.80
C HIS A 29 -11.14 8.13 7.55
N SER A 30 -11.21 9.07 8.50
CA SER A 30 -11.96 10.32 8.35
C SER A 30 -11.36 11.25 7.28
N ASN A 31 -10.02 11.40 7.29
CA ASN A 31 -9.31 12.24 6.31
C ASN A 31 -9.27 11.65 4.90
N HIS A 32 -9.60 10.37 4.71
CA HIS A 32 -9.74 9.77 3.38
C HIS A 32 -10.67 10.60 2.49
N SER A 33 -11.77 11.10 3.06
CA SER A 33 -12.71 11.98 2.35
C SER A 33 -12.13 13.36 2.00
N ASN A 34 -11.11 13.84 2.73
CA ASN A 34 -10.51 15.16 2.55
C ASN A 34 -9.26 15.14 1.65
N LYS A 35 -8.59 13.97 1.50
CA LYS A 35 -7.45 13.76 0.56
C LYS A 35 -7.85 14.00 -0.91
N ASN A 36 -9.15 13.87 -1.24
CA ASN A 36 -9.71 14.14 -2.58
C ASN A 36 -9.84 15.64 -2.93
N LYS A 37 -9.42 16.57 -2.07
CA LYS A 37 -9.33 17.99 -2.45
C LYS A 37 -8.04 18.25 -3.21
N GLU A 38 -8.16 18.84 -4.40
CA GLU A 38 -7.07 19.19 -5.32
C GLU A 38 -5.85 19.77 -4.60
N LYS A 39 -4.76 18.99 -4.50
CA LYS A 39 -3.46 19.52 -4.10
C LYS A 39 -2.93 20.38 -5.26
N LYS A 40 -2.79 21.68 -5.03
CA LYS A 40 -2.30 22.69 -6.00
C LYS A 40 -0.78 22.66 -6.25
N HIS A 41 -0.07 21.62 -5.78
CA HIS A 41 1.40 21.52 -5.76
C HIS A 41 1.88 20.23 -6.46
N GLU A 42 3.17 20.20 -6.84
CA GLU A 42 3.84 19.04 -7.43
C GLU A 42 3.61 17.77 -6.58
N VAL A 43 2.98 16.76 -7.18
CA VAL A 43 2.65 15.48 -6.52
C VAL A 43 3.81 14.51 -6.68
N LYS A 44 4.45 14.12 -5.56
CA LYS A 44 5.48 13.06 -5.59
C LYS A 44 4.80 11.71 -5.74
N THR A 45 4.86 11.13 -6.94
CA THR A 45 4.21 9.85 -7.25
C THR A 45 5.23 8.72 -7.22
N LEU A 46 4.92 7.65 -6.49
CA LEU A 46 5.63 6.37 -6.53
C LEU A 46 4.75 5.34 -7.24
N ALA A 47 5.11 4.98 -8.47
CA ALA A 47 4.39 3.97 -9.23
C ALA A 47 5.13 2.63 -9.21
N VAL A 48 4.42 1.54 -8.92
CA VAL A 48 4.92 0.16 -8.94
C VAL A 48 3.98 -0.63 -9.84
N LEU A 49 4.35 -0.79 -11.09
CA LEU A 49 3.57 -1.50 -12.10
C LEU A 49 4.29 -2.82 -12.44
N GLY A 50 3.61 -3.97 -12.37
CA GLY A 50 4.20 -5.32 -12.36
C GLY A 50 5.14 -5.65 -13.54
N SER A 51 6.15 -6.53 -13.38
CA SER A 51 5.99 -7.99 -13.13
C SER A 51 6.84 -8.61 -11.99
N GLY A 52 7.24 -7.86 -10.96
CA GLY A 52 7.84 -8.44 -9.74
C GLY A 52 8.70 -7.42 -8.99
N GLY A 53 8.73 -7.50 -7.66
CA GLY A 53 9.56 -6.69 -6.77
C GLY A 53 11.06 -6.93 -6.93
N HIS A 54 11.45 -7.85 -7.83
CA HIS A 54 12.79 -7.89 -8.38
C HIS A 54 13.07 -6.68 -9.29
N THR A 55 12.07 -6.07 -9.93
CA THR A 55 12.21 -5.00 -10.94
C THR A 55 12.69 -3.65 -10.42
N THR A 56 12.51 -3.31 -9.14
CA THR A 56 13.09 -2.05 -8.61
C THR A 56 14.60 -2.18 -8.38
N GLU A 57 15.08 -3.36 -7.98
CA GLU A 57 16.51 -3.69 -8.05
C GLU A 57 16.96 -3.96 -9.49
N MET A 58 16.14 -4.58 -10.34
CA MET A 58 16.38 -4.77 -11.78
C MET A 58 16.41 -3.44 -12.54
N LEU A 59 15.80 -2.35 -12.09
CA LEU A 59 15.93 -1.03 -12.72
C LEU A 59 17.20 -0.31 -12.24
N GLY A 60 17.74 -0.69 -11.07
CA GLY A 60 19.08 -0.31 -10.62
C GLY A 60 20.21 -1.21 -11.19
N LEU A 61 19.90 -2.47 -11.53
CA LEU A 61 20.83 -3.51 -11.98
C LEU A 61 20.75 -3.82 -13.49
N ILE A 62 19.63 -3.60 -14.18
CA ILE A 62 19.52 -3.53 -15.66
C ILE A 62 20.03 -2.16 -16.12
N LYS A 63 21.26 -1.90 -15.75
CA LYS A 63 22.27 -1.54 -16.74
C LYS A 63 22.93 -2.79 -17.34
N GLU A 64 22.74 -3.98 -16.78
CA GLU A 64 23.32 -5.24 -17.28
C GLU A 64 22.35 -6.43 -17.13
N SER A 65 21.81 -6.89 -18.27
CA SER A 65 21.30 -8.24 -18.58
C SER A 65 20.07 -8.87 -17.89
N ARG A 66 19.28 -9.59 -18.69
CA ARG A 66 18.05 -10.36 -18.37
C ARG A 66 18.36 -11.67 -17.60
N GLU A 67 17.38 -12.23 -16.86
CA GLU A 67 16.62 -13.46 -17.23
C GLU A 67 15.65 -13.96 -16.14
N VAL A 68 14.64 -14.71 -16.60
CA VAL A 68 13.40 -15.10 -15.91
C VAL A 68 13.48 -16.56 -15.45
N GLY A 69 13.29 -16.82 -14.15
CA GLY A 69 12.99 -18.16 -13.63
C GLY A 69 13.72 -18.52 -12.33
N GLN A 70 13.11 -18.25 -11.16
CA GLN A 70 13.61 -18.76 -9.88
C GLN A 70 12.50 -19.18 -8.91
N SER A 71 12.84 -20.13 -8.03
CA SER A 71 11.93 -21.01 -7.28
C SER A 71 11.22 -20.38 -6.06
N TYR A 72 10.05 -20.94 -5.70
CA TYR A 72 9.13 -20.51 -4.61
C TYR A 72 9.76 -20.42 -3.20
N ILE A 73 10.90 -21.06 -2.94
CA ILE A 73 11.56 -21.07 -1.62
C ILE A 73 12.47 -19.85 -1.44
N SER A 74 13.02 -19.32 -2.53
CA SER A 74 13.72 -18.02 -2.54
C SER A 74 12.77 -16.83 -2.28
N SER A 75 11.46 -17.04 -2.46
CA SER A 75 10.43 -16.01 -2.34
C SER A 75 10.24 -15.49 -0.92
N ILE A 76 10.48 -16.28 0.13
CA ILE A 76 10.31 -15.81 1.51
C ILE A 76 11.43 -14.82 1.88
N PHE A 77 12.68 -15.16 1.57
CA PHE A 77 13.82 -14.28 1.80
C PHE A 77 13.76 -13.02 0.95
N SER A 78 13.38 -13.15 -0.33
CA SER A 78 13.17 -11.98 -1.18
C SER A 78 11.99 -11.12 -0.73
N THR A 79 10.96 -11.70 -0.09
CA THR A 79 9.84 -10.92 0.49
C THR A 79 10.28 -10.09 1.70
N ILE A 80 11.09 -10.65 2.61
CA ILE A 80 11.61 -9.90 3.77
C ILE A 80 12.52 -8.77 3.29
N TYR A 81 13.41 -9.07 2.35
CA TYR A 81 14.32 -8.08 1.77
C TYR A 81 13.56 -6.98 1.01
N ALA A 82 12.57 -7.36 0.19
CA ALA A 82 11.68 -6.43 -0.50
C ALA A 82 10.87 -5.58 0.48
N THR A 83 10.49 -6.13 1.64
CA THR A 83 9.80 -5.37 2.69
C THR A 83 10.74 -4.33 3.30
N TYR A 84 11.96 -4.69 3.68
CA TYR A 84 12.94 -3.73 4.19
C TYR A 84 13.20 -2.59 3.19
N PHE A 85 13.44 -2.95 1.93
CA PHE A 85 13.67 -1.98 0.87
C PHE A 85 12.44 -1.10 0.61
N ALA A 86 11.22 -1.67 0.68
CA ALA A 86 9.99 -0.91 0.56
C ALA A 86 9.87 0.17 1.65
N PHE A 87 10.20 -0.17 2.90
CA PHE A 87 10.22 0.79 4.00
C PHE A 87 11.24 1.91 3.75
N GLU A 88 12.43 1.56 3.28
CA GLU A 88 13.48 2.53 2.97
C GLU A 88 13.08 3.48 1.84
N VAL A 89 12.54 2.95 0.74
CA VAL A 89 12.09 3.75 -0.42
C VAL A 89 10.98 4.70 -0.02
N VAL A 90 9.95 4.21 0.68
CA VAL A 90 8.82 5.06 1.10
C VAL A 90 9.29 6.14 2.09
N TYR A 91 10.14 5.77 3.05
CA TYR A 91 10.64 6.72 4.04
C TYR A 91 11.51 7.83 3.43
N ARG A 92 12.40 7.48 2.48
CA ARG A 92 13.29 8.43 1.81
C ARG A 92 12.54 9.36 0.86
N ASN A 93 11.59 8.83 0.08
CA ASN A 93 10.92 9.60 -0.96
C ASN A 93 9.68 10.35 -0.46
N ARG A 94 9.02 9.86 0.61
CA ARG A 94 7.75 10.36 1.16
C ARG A 94 6.74 10.74 0.07
N PRO A 95 6.29 9.76 -0.74
CA PRO A 95 5.38 10.03 -1.85
C PRO A 95 4.03 10.53 -1.35
N ASP A 96 3.44 11.47 -2.09
CA ASP A 96 2.06 11.93 -1.91
C ASP A 96 1.05 10.94 -2.49
N LEU A 97 1.46 10.17 -3.51
CA LEU A 97 0.64 9.18 -4.21
C LEU A 97 1.46 7.91 -4.48
N VAL A 98 0.92 6.75 -4.13
CA VAL A 98 1.47 5.44 -4.42
C VAL A 98 0.49 4.71 -5.33
N LEU A 99 0.89 4.48 -6.58
CA LEU A 99 0.12 3.73 -7.55
C LEU A 99 0.68 2.31 -7.63
N LEU A 100 -0.17 1.33 -7.42
CA LEU A 100 0.22 -0.07 -7.37
C LEU A 100 -0.52 -0.84 -8.45
N ASN A 101 0.20 -1.64 -9.23
CA ASN A 101 -0.36 -2.61 -10.15
C ASN A 101 0.53 -3.86 -10.14
N GLY A 102 -0.09 -5.04 -10.17
CA GLY A 102 0.62 -6.30 -10.38
C GLY A 102 0.60 -7.30 -9.20
N PRO A 103 1.47 -8.32 -9.23
CA PRO A 103 1.43 -9.48 -8.33
C PRO A 103 1.89 -9.14 -6.89
N GLY A 104 2.07 -10.14 -6.02
CA GLY A 104 2.22 -9.99 -4.56
C GLY A 104 3.32 -9.03 -4.06
N THR A 105 4.21 -8.57 -4.94
CA THR A 105 5.29 -7.63 -4.63
C THR A 105 4.84 -6.19 -4.42
N CYS A 106 3.61 -5.84 -4.80
CA CYS A 106 3.01 -4.56 -4.41
C CYS A 106 2.60 -4.54 -2.92
N ILE A 107 2.41 -5.71 -2.29
CA ILE A 107 1.92 -5.81 -0.90
C ILE A 107 2.90 -5.17 0.10
N PRO A 108 4.22 -5.43 0.06
CA PRO A 108 5.15 -4.79 0.99
C PRO A 108 5.23 -3.27 0.85
N ILE A 109 5.10 -2.75 -0.38
CA ILE A 109 5.12 -1.31 -0.65
C ILE A 109 3.81 -0.67 -0.16
N ALA A 110 2.66 -1.31 -0.42
CA ALA A 110 1.38 -0.89 0.14
C ALA A 110 1.43 -0.84 1.68
N PHE A 111 2.00 -1.88 2.28
CA PHE A 111 2.13 -1.97 3.74
C PHE A 111 3.06 -0.91 4.29
N ALA A 112 4.22 -0.67 3.67
CA ALA A 112 5.16 0.38 4.07
C ALA A 112 4.53 1.77 3.97
N ALA A 113 3.88 2.09 2.84
CA ALA A 113 3.16 3.34 2.64
C ALA A 113 2.03 3.51 3.67
N ALA A 114 1.22 2.47 3.88
CA ALA A 114 0.16 2.49 4.87
C ALA A 114 0.72 2.63 6.29
N PHE A 115 1.84 2.00 6.61
CA PHE A 115 2.48 2.14 7.92
C PHE A 115 2.90 3.57 8.18
N PHE A 116 3.63 4.21 7.25
CA PHE A 116 4.07 5.60 7.41
C PHE A 116 2.91 6.62 7.42
N ASP A 117 1.83 6.35 6.68
CA ASP A 117 0.59 7.14 6.75
C ASP A 117 -0.15 6.96 8.07
N LEU A 118 -0.17 5.73 8.64
CA LEU A 118 -0.79 5.45 9.95
C LEU A 118 -0.08 6.18 11.11
N ILE A 119 1.24 6.24 11.08
CA ILE A 119 2.03 6.97 12.08
C ILE A 119 2.20 8.46 11.76
N ARG A 120 1.51 8.97 10.73
CA ARG A 120 1.48 10.38 10.33
C ARG A 120 2.85 10.98 9.98
N ILE A 121 3.74 10.16 9.44
CA ILE A 121 5.04 10.62 8.89
C ILE A 121 4.90 11.08 7.44
N SER A 122 3.99 10.49 6.66
CA SER A 122 3.70 10.86 5.28
C SER A 122 2.19 10.80 5.01
N ASP A 123 1.57 11.87 4.50
CA ASP A 123 0.16 11.84 4.08
C ASP A 123 0.05 11.29 2.64
N THR A 124 0.20 9.97 2.51
CA THR A 124 0.29 9.27 1.22
C THR A 124 -1.08 8.73 0.80
N THR A 125 -1.48 8.94 -0.45
CA THR A 125 -2.65 8.30 -1.06
C THR A 125 -2.21 7.02 -1.74
N ILE A 126 -2.85 5.88 -1.47
CA ILE A 126 -2.43 4.56 -1.96
C ILE A 126 -3.56 3.98 -2.80
N ILE A 127 -3.34 3.86 -4.11
CA ILE A 127 -4.32 3.36 -5.07
C ILE A 127 -3.78 2.08 -5.70
N TYR A 128 -4.59 1.02 -5.66
CA TYR A 128 -4.30 -0.21 -6.39
C TYR A 128 -5.11 -0.27 -7.66
N GLU A 129 -4.45 -0.33 -8.81
CA GLU A 129 -5.08 -0.60 -10.09
C GLU A 129 -5.09 -2.11 -10.34
N GLU A 130 -6.28 -2.69 -10.47
CA GLU A 130 -6.41 -4.09 -10.86
C GLU A 130 -6.06 -4.30 -12.33
N SER A 131 -5.60 -5.51 -12.68
CA SER A 131 -5.28 -5.84 -14.07
C SER A 131 -6.53 -5.86 -14.95
N ILE A 132 -6.44 -5.27 -16.14
CA ILE A 132 -7.52 -5.26 -17.16
C ILE A 132 -8.00 -6.69 -17.50
N CYS A 133 -7.12 -7.68 -17.43
CA CYS A 133 -7.46 -9.08 -17.70
C CYS A 133 -8.39 -9.72 -16.63
N ARG A 134 -8.61 -9.06 -15.48
CA ARG A 134 -9.48 -9.56 -14.41
C ARG A 134 -10.89 -9.04 -14.58
N VAL A 135 -11.77 -9.87 -15.12
CA VAL A 135 -13.17 -9.49 -15.39
C VAL A 135 -14.14 -9.94 -14.28
N ASN A 136 -13.90 -11.11 -13.67
CA ASN A 136 -14.87 -11.79 -12.80
C ASN A 136 -14.51 -11.79 -11.29
N LYS A 137 -13.21 -11.65 -10.99
CA LYS A 137 -12.67 -11.67 -9.62
C LYS A 137 -11.38 -10.86 -9.56
N LEU A 138 -11.16 -10.21 -8.41
CA LEU A 138 -9.89 -9.55 -8.12
C LEU A 138 -8.74 -10.57 -8.15
N SER A 139 -7.54 -10.09 -8.45
CA SER A 139 -6.31 -10.85 -8.25
C SER A 139 -6.13 -11.17 -6.77
N MET A 140 -5.23 -12.11 -6.44
CA MET A 140 -4.96 -12.43 -5.03
C MET A 140 -4.41 -11.20 -4.29
N SER A 141 -3.49 -10.45 -4.91
CA SER A 141 -2.98 -9.19 -4.36
C SER A 141 -4.08 -8.15 -4.20
N GLY A 142 -4.90 -7.93 -5.25
CA GLY A 142 -6.02 -7.01 -5.21
C GLY A 142 -7.04 -7.37 -4.14
N ALA A 143 -7.33 -8.66 -3.95
CA ALA A 143 -8.19 -9.14 -2.89
C ALA A 143 -7.58 -8.88 -1.50
N ILE A 144 -6.28 -9.19 -1.30
CA ILE A 144 -5.58 -8.91 -0.03
C ILE A 144 -5.66 -7.42 0.30
N LEU A 145 -5.30 -6.55 -0.64
CA LEU A 145 -5.32 -5.11 -0.41
C LEU A 145 -6.73 -4.59 -0.16
N TYR A 146 -7.71 -5.03 -0.97
CA TYR A 146 -9.11 -4.72 -0.78
C TYR A 146 -9.57 -5.07 0.64
N TYR A 147 -9.41 -6.32 1.07
CA TYR A 147 -9.88 -6.78 2.39
C TYR A 147 -9.05 -6.25 3.57
N SER A 148 -7.77 -5.92 3.35
CA SER A 148 -6.92 -5.37 4.40
C SER A 148 -7.34 -3.96 4.84
N GLY A 149 -8.02 -3.20 3.97
CA GLY A 149 -8.36 -1.80 4.24
C GLY A 149 -7.16 -0.86 4.38
N LEU A 150 -5.96 -1.32 3.98
CA LEU A 150 -4.72 -0.54 4.07
C LEU A 150 -4.54 0.47 2.93
N ILE A 151 -5.27 0.27 1.84
CA ILE A 151 -5.25 1.13 0.67
C ILE A 151 -6.50 2.01 0.65
N ASP A 152 -6.37 3.16 0.01
CA ASP A 152 -7.42 4.17 -0.08
C ASP A 152 -8.48 3.75 -1.10
N ASP A 153 -8.05 3.27 -2.27
CA ASP A 153 -8.98 2.81 -3.32
C ASP A 153 -8.41 1.68 -4.20
N VAL A 154 -9.31 0.88 -4.76
CA VAL A 154 -9.03 -0.13 -5.78
C VAL A 154 -9.72 0.26 -7.08
N LEU A 155 -8.94 0.59 -8.10
CA LEU A 155 -9.45 0.88 -9.43
C LEU A 155 -9.74 -0.42 -10.19
N VAL A 156 -10.95 -0.52 -10.74
CA VAL A 156 -11.39 -1.64 -11.59
C VAL A 156 -11.91 -1.13 -12.93
N GLN A 157 -11.63 -1.90 -13.99
CA GLN A 157 -12.03 -1.55 -15.36
C GLN A 157 -13.34 -2.22 -15.81
N TRP A 158 -13.93 -3.09 -14.99
CA TRP A 158 -15.15 -3.82 -15.34
C TRP A 158 -16.29 -3.50 -14.37
N PRO A 159 -17.49 -3.14 -14.87
CA PRO A 159 -18.62 -2.82 -14.00
C PRO A 159 -19.10 -4.03 -13.18
N GLY A 160 -18.94 -5.25 -13.70
CA GLY A 160 -19.24 -6.48 -12.98
C GLY A 160 -18.37 -6.68 -11.73
N LEU A 161 -17.12 -6.20 -11.74
CA LEU A 161 -16.27 -6.19 -10.56
C LEU A 161 -16.75 -5.17 -9.53
N LYS A 162 -17.12 -3.95 -9.94
CA LYS A 162 -17.68 -2.95 -9.03
C LYS A 162 -18.95 -3.44 -8.35
N ALA A 163 -19.84 -4.10 -9.09
CA ALA A 163 -21.05 -4.69 -8.52
C ALA A 163 -20.74 -5.74 -7.44
N LYS A 164 -19.65 -6.50 -7.61
CA LYS A 164 -19.22 -7.53 -6.65
C LYS A 164 -18.38 -6.98 -5.49
N TYR A 165 -17.65 -5.89 -5.72
CA TYR A 165 -16.76 -5.24 -4.78
C TYR A 165 -17.11 -3.74 -4.68
N PRO A 166 -18.12 -3.37 -3.86
CA PRO A 166 -18.68 -2.02 -3.86
C PRO A 166 -17.72 -0.91 -3.41
N ARG A 167 -16.63 -1.26 -2.72
CA ARG A 167 -15.59 -0.30 -2.31
C ARG A 167 -14.57 0.01 -3.42
N CYS A 168 -14.64 -0.67 -4.56
CA CYS A 168 -13.80 -0.37 -5.71
C CYS A 168 -14.37 0.78 -6.52
N THR A 169 -13.52 1.71 -6.96
CA THR A 169 -13.88 2.71 -7.96
C THR A 169 -13.78 2.14 -9.37
N TYR A 170 -14.86 2.28 -10.14
CA TYR A 170 -14.85 1.89 -11.55
C TYR A 170 -14.27 3.03 -12.39
N ILE A 171 -13.34 2.70 -13.30
CA ILE A 171 -12.64 3.70 -14.10
C ILE A 171 -13.58 4.57 -14.93
N GLY A 172 -14.74 4.04 -15.35
CA GLY A 172 -15.75 4.81 -16.08
C GLY A 172 -16.55 5.79 -15.22
N ASP A 173 -16.45 5.73 -13.89
CA ASP A 173 -17.00 6.76 -13.01
C ASP A 173 -16.08 7.98 -12.90
N LEU A 174 -14.80 7.83 -13.29
CA LEU A 174 -13.86 8.94 -13.33
C LEU A 174 -14.30 9.85 -14.48
N LYS A 175 -14.99 10.94 -14.12
CA LYS A 175 -15.34 11.98 -15.08
C LYS A 175 -14.05 12.49 -15.70
N THR A 176 -13.88 12.30 -17.01
CA THR A 176 -12.94 13.10 -17.78
C THR A 176 -13.35 14.55 -17.61
N CYS A 177 -12.47 15.34 -16.98
CA CYS A 177 -12.57 16.79 -17.03
C CYS A 177 -12.42 17.19 -18.51
N GLU A 178 -13.56 17.38 -19.20
CA GLU A 178 -13.63 18.16 -20.44
C GLU A 178 -13.52 19.66 -20.14
#